data_AF-A0A6I6SFE3-F1
#
_entry.id   AF-A0A6I6SFE3-F1
#
_cell.length_a   1.000
_cell.length_b   1.000
_cell.length_c   1.000
_cell.angle_alpha   90.00
_cell.angle_beta   90.00
_cell.angle_gamma   90.00
#
_symmetry.space_group_name_H-M   'P 1'
#
loop_
_entity.id
_entity.type
_entity.pdbx_description
1 polymer ?
#
loop_
_entity_poly.entity_id
_entity_poly.type
_entity_poly.pdbx_seq_one_letter_code
_entity_poly.pdbx_strand_id
1 'polypeptide(L)'
;MPPKGSSRYRQARWSCLQRWAVVGGLLLAAGAPALADEDKTVFGWVEKSTLEPWGVEVKAKLDSGALTSSLDARDIEIFDNEGEEWVRFRLELVDEASGEAFEERMELPLYRDIRVRGAGGRDERPVVLMKICMGDTVYEEQFSLRDRGEMHYPLLLGRRTIGHLGLLDVTRTFLNKPSCDEDTDVMRYDDEEEGDIEDDDIEGDDREDDEA
;
A
#
# COMPACT_ATOMS: atom_id res chain seq x y z
N MET A 1 -46.14 -91.22 -0.54
CA MET A 1 -45.38 -91.69 0.63
C MET A 1 -44.57 -90.52 1.21
N PRO A 2 -44.68 -90.21 2.52
CA PRO A 2 -43.78 -89.32 3.26
C PRO A 2 -42.57 -90.13 3.82
N PRO A 3 -41.51 -89.53 4.42
CA PRO A 3 -41.59 -89.06 5.82
C PRO A 3 -40.70 -87.86 6.26
N LYS A 4 -41.23 -87.08 7.23
CA LYS A 4 -40.62 -86.56 8.50
C LYS A 4 -39.22 -85.87 8.47
N GLY A 5 -38.94 -84.76 9.18
CA GLY A 5 -39.73 -83.94 10.11
C GLY A 5 -39.31 -84.03 11.59
N SER A 6 -38.67 -82.98 12.12
CA SER A 6 -38.46 -82.68 13.57
C SER A 6 -38.48 -81.14 13.76
N SER A 7 -39.42 -80.57 14.53
CA SER A 7 -39.43 -80.35 16.00
C SER A 7 -38.56 -79.15 16.44
N ARG A 8 -39.03 -77.90 16.43
CA ARG A 8 -39.92 -77.19 17.40
C ARG A 8 -39.51 -77.25 18.89
N TYR A 9 -39.24 -76.07 19.45
CA TYR A 9 -39.63 -75.53 20.79
C TYR A 9 -39.45 -73.98 20.67
N ARG A 10 -40.43 -73.05 20.85
CA ARG A 10 -41.24 -72.64 22.03
C ARG A 10 -40.37 -72.31 23.26
N GLN A 11 -40.54 -71.24 24.07
CA GLN A 11 -41.39 -70.02 24.12
C GLN A 11 -40.80 -69.08 25.24
N ALA A 12 -41.19 -67.82 25.55
CA ALA A 12 -42.20 -66.85 25.09
C ALA A 12 -41.70 -65.39 25.35
N ARG A 13 -42.11 -64.37 24.57
CA ARG A 13 -43.02 -63.25 24.93
C ARG A 13 -43.12 -62.87 26.43
N TRP A 14 -42.95 -61.57 26.75
CA TRP A 14 -43.98 -60.65 27.30
C TRP A 14 -43.48 -59.18 27.30
N SER A 15 -44.40 -58.22 27.42
CA SER A 15 -44.21 -56.78 27.12
C SER A 15 -44.42 -55.88 28.34
N CYS A 16 -43.80 -54.70 28.37
CA CYS A 16 -44.40 -53.53 29.03
C CYS A 16 -43.94 -52.19 28.40
N LEU A 17 -44.81 -51.18 28.46
CA LEU A 17 -44.58 -49.82 27.96
C LEU A 17 -43.88 -48.95 29.01
N GLN A 18 -43.13 -47.93 28.57
CA GLN A 18 -43.33 -46.55 29.02
C GLN A 18 -42.69 -45.56 28.02
N ARG A 19 -43.42 -44.51 27.62
CA ARG A 19 -42.91 -43.40 26.80
C ARG A 19 -42.11 -42.45 27.69
N TRP A 20 -41.02 -41.88 27.17
CA TRP A 20 -40.70 -40.45 27.34
C TRP A 20 -40.11 -39.95 26.03
N ALA A 21 -40.64 -38.84 25.52
CA ALA A 21 -40.08 -38.14 24.37
C ALA A 21 -39.04 -37.14 24.87
N VAL A 22 -37.87 -37.09 24.24
CA VAL A 22 -36.98 -35.94 24.31
C VAL A 22 -36.78 -35.44 22.89
N VAL A 23 -37.35 -34.26 22.62
CA VAL A 23 -37.03 -33.49 21.42
C VAL A 23 -35.61 -32.96 21.59
N GLY A 24 -34.69 -33.50 20.79
CA GLY A 24 -33.27 -33.13 20.78
C GLY A 24 -32.84 -32.73 19.38
N GLY A 25 -33.50 -31.74 18.79
CA GLY A 25 -33.08 -31.15 17.52
C GLY A 25 -31.77 -30.38 17.73
N LEU A 26 -30.63 -31.06 17.51
CA LEU A 26 -29.32 -30.43 17.65
C LEU A 26 -29.10 -29.47 16.47
N LEU A 27 -29.18 -28.18 16.75
CA LEU A 27 -28.68 -27.12 15.88
C LEU A 27 -27.18 -27.36 15.63
N LEU A 28 -26.84 -27.86 14.45
CA LEU A 28 -25.49 -27.73 13.92
C LEU A 28 -25.48 -26.55 12.97
N ALA A 29 -24.67 -25.56 13.33
CA ALA A 29 -24.65 -24.26 12.68
C ALA A 29 -24.39 -24.39 11.17
N ALA A 30 -25.10 -23.58 10.39
CA ALA A 30 -24.55 -23.15 9.11
C ALA A 30 -23.28 -22.38 9.42
N GLY A 31 -22.11 -23.00 9.17
CA GLY A 31 -20.87 -22.26 9.13
C GLY A 31 -21.02 -21.22 8.02
N ALA A 32 -21.01 -19.94 8.39
CA ALA A 32 -20.77 -18.90 7.40
C ALA A 32 -19.45 -19.25 6.69
N PRO A 33 -19.34 -19.07 5.36
CA PRO A 33 -18.01 -19.04 4.78
C PRO A 33 -17.25 -17.94 5.52
N ALA A 34 -16.14 -18.31 6.14
CA ALA A 34 -15.12 -17.31 6.41
C ALA A 34 -14.79 -16.73 5.03
N LEU A 35 -15.10 -15.44 4.84
CA LEU A 35 -14.52 -14.71 3.73
C LEU A 35 -13.02 -14.92 3.86
N ALA A 36 -12.38 -15.45 2.82
CA ALA A 36 -10.94 -15.52 2.81
C ALA A 36 -10.47 -14.07 2.87
N ASP A 37 -9.82 -13.70 3.97
CA ASP A 37 -8.89 -12.57 3.94
C ASP A 37 -7.91 -12.92 2.83
N GLU A 38 -7.88 -12.11 1.78
CA GLU A 38 -6.75 -12.14 0.85
C GLU A 38 -5.51 -11.85 1.69
N ASP A 39 -4.44 -12.64 1.53
CA ASP A 39 -3.20 -12.47 2.30
C ASP A 39 -2.53 -11.14 1.90
N LYS A 40 -3.01 -10.03 2.47
CA LYS A 40 -2.53 -8.68 2.17
C LYS A 40 -1.09 -8.54 2.63
N THR A 41 -0.21 -8.16 1.72
CA THR A 41 1.19 -7.86 2.03
C THR A 41 1.28 -6.81 3.13
N VAL A 42 2.13 -7.08 4.13
CA VAL A 42 2.38 -6.19 5.26
C VAL A 42 3.73 -5.52 5.08
N PHE A 43 3.73 -4.19 5.06
CA PHE A 43 4.91 -3.35 4.99
C PHE A 43 5.16 -2.67 6.34
N GLY A 44 6.42 -2.54 6.74
CA GLY A 44 6.83 -1.75 7.89
C GLY A 44 6.76 -0.24 7.60
N TRP A 45 6.88 0.58 8.64
CA TRP A 45 6.90 2.05 8.49
C TRP A 45 8.19 2.61 7.86
N VAL A 46 9.24 1.78 7.77
CA VAL A 46 10.40 1.99 6.89
C VAL A 46 10.65 0.72 6.12
N GLU A 47 10.82 0.84 4.82
CA GLU A 47 11.16 -0.25 3.90
C GLU A 47 12.34 0.14 3.00
N LYS A 48 12.87 -0.85 2.27
CA LYS A 48 13.81 -0.62 1.17
C LYS A 48 13.02 -0.56 -0.14
N SER A 49 13.37 0.40 -0.99
CA SER A 49 12.78 0.62 -2.32
C SER A 49 13.89 0.89 -3.31
N THR A 50 13.71 0.51 -4.57
CA THR A 50 14.69 0.79 -5.63
C THR A 50 14.16 1.90 -6.54
N LEU A 51 14.99 2.89 -6.85
CA LEU A 51 14.66 3.92 -7.85
C LEU A 51 14.97 3.40 -9.25
N GLU A 52 13.93 3.32 -10.08
CA GLU A 52 14.02 2.84 -11.46
C GLU A 52 14.28 4.01 -12.44
N PRO A 53 15.11 3.83 -13.50
CA PRO A 53 15.74 2.58 -13.93
C PRO A 53 17.17 2.36 -13.40
N TRP A 54 17.64 3.16 -12.44
CA TRP A 54 19.06 3.15 -12.01
C TRP A 54 19.44 1.99 -11.07
N GLY A 55 18.47 1.31 -10.46
CA GLY A 55 18.74 0.21 -9.54
C GLY A 55 19.25 0.65 -8.16
N VAL A 56 19.06 1.91 -7.78
CA VAL A 56 19.56 2.50 -6.53
C VAL A 56 18.62 2.21 -5.37
N GLU A 57 19.08 1.46 -4.36
CA GLU A 57 18.26 1.12 -3.20
C GLU A 57 18.26 2.28 -2.18
N VAL A 58 17.08 2.71 -1.73
CA VAL A 58 16.89 3.79 -0.77
C VAL A 58 15.97 3.38 0.37
N LYS A 59 16.11 4.02 1.54
CA LYS A 59 15.14 3.90 2.64
C LYS A 59 13.89 4.73 2.33
N ALA A 60 12.76 4.05 2.13
CA ALA A 60 11.44 4.65 2.01
C ALA A 60 10.75 4.65 3.38
N LYS A 61 10.31 5.82 3.87
CA LYS A 61 9.41 5.90 5.03
C LYS A 61 7.96 5.95 4.54
N LEU A 62 7.14 4.99 4.96
CA LEU A 62 5.71 4.97 4.67
C LEU A 62 5.01 5.93 5.64
N ASP A 63 4.51 7.05 5.12
CA ASP A 63 3.98 8.18 5.88
C ASP A 63 2.50 8.38 5.61
N SER A 64 1.65 7.72 6.41
CA SER A 64 0.19 7.87 6.35
C SER A 64 -0.30 9.28 6.73
N GLY A 65 0.57 10.17 7.22
CA GLY A 65 0.28 11.58 7.43
C GLY A 65 0.42 12.45 6.17
N ALA A 66 1.04 11.95 5.10
CA ALA A 66 1.16 12.63 3.81
C ALA A 66 0.15 12.07 2.80
N LEU A 67 -0.37 12.92 1.90
CA LEU A 67 -1.22 12.46 0.80
C LEU A 67 -0.38 12.01 -0.40
N THR A 68 0.42 12.92 -0.95
CA THR A 68 1.36 12.67 -2.06
C THR A 68 2.74 12.31 -1.52
N SER A 69 3.45 11.43 -2.24
CA SER A 69 4.82 11.01 -1.92
C SER A 69 5.82 12.15 -2.12
N SER A 70 7.01 12.06 -1.51
CA SER A 70 8.06 13.08 -1.68
C SER A 70 9.45 12.50 -1.80
N LEU A 71 10.24 13.01 -2.73
CA LEU A 71 11.62 12.61 -2.99
C LEU A 71 12.58 13.76 -2.68
N ASP A 72 13.73 13.43 -2.09
CA ASP A 72 14.84 14.38 -1.91
C ASP A 72 15.49 14.71 -3.25
N ALA A 73 15.53 16.00 -3.57
CA ALA A 73 16.04 16.52 -4.82
C ALA A 73 16.68 17.89 -4.62
N ARG A 74 17.73 18.18 -5.40
CA ARG A 74 18.55 19.40 -5.36
C ARG A 74 18.52 20.14 -6.68
N ASP A 75 18.86 21.42 -6.63
CA ASP A 75 18.92 22.32 -7.78
C ASP A 75 17.66 22.22 -8.66
N ILE A 76 16.49 22.23 -8.01
CA ILE A 76 15.17 22.08 -8.63
C ILE A 76 14.84 23.36 -9.42
N GLU A 77 14.66 23.23 -10.72
CA GLU A 77 14.40 24.33 -11.66
C GLU A 77 13.24 23.94 -12.60
N ILE A 78 12.16 24.73 -12.63
CA ILE A 78 11.10 24.58 -13.64
C ILE A 78 11.49 25.40 -14.88
N PHE A 79 11.36 24.82 -16.08
CA PHE A 79 11.71 25.45 -17.35
C PHE A 79 10.76 25.04 -18.48
N ASP A 80 10.66 25.89 -19.51
CA ASP A 80 9.94 25.57 -20.76
C ASP A 80 10.83 24.69 -21.65
N ASN A 81 10.28 23.56 -22.09
CA ASN A 81 10.88 22.69 -23.09
C ASN A 81 9.87 22.48 -24.23
N GLU A 82 10.16 23.07 -25.39
CA GLU A 82 9.32 23.02 -26.61
C GLU A 82 7.85 23.46 -26.41
N GLY A 83 7.56 24.29 -25.39
CA GLY A 83 6.22 24.76 -25.04
C GLY A 83 5.49 23.93 -23.97
N GLU A 84 6.16 22.96 -23.35
CA GLU A 84 5.69 22.20 -22.19
C GLU A 84 6.52 22.55 -20.94
N GLU A 85 5.90 22.55 -19.75
CA GLU A 85 6.63 22.77 -18.50
C GLU A 85 7.37 21.50 -18.04
N TRP A 86 8.66 21.63 -17.76
CA TRP A 86 9.55 20.55 -17.34
C TRP A 86 10.30 20.95 -16.07
N VAL A 87 10.77 19.95 -15.32
CA VAL A 87 11.51 20.13 -14.07
C VAL A 87 12.87 19.47 -14.19
N ARG A 88 13.93 20.26 -14.04
CA ARG A 88 15.31 19.80 -13.89
C ARG A 88 15.64 19.68 -12.42
N PHE A 89 16.30 18.61 -12.02
CA PHE A 89 16.79 18.41 -10.65
C PHE A 89 17.98 17.44 -10.59
N ARG A 90 18.69 17.40 -9.45
CA ARG A 90 19.69 16.40 -9.10
C ARG A 90 19.18 15.52 -7.96
N LEU A 91 19.34 14.21 -8.10
CA LEU A 91 19.32 13.26 -6.99
C LEU A 91 20.72 13.19 -6.37
N GLU A 92 20.79 13.20 -5.04
CA GLU A 92 22.02 13.06 -4.26
C GLU A 92 21.72 12.06 -3.13
N LEU A 93 22.08 10.80 -3.34
CA LEU A 93 21.62 9.64 -2.57
C LEU A 93 22.79 8.76 -2.15
N VAL A 94 22.53 7.82 -1.24
CA VAL A 94 23.44 6.71 -0.92
C VAL A 94 22.67 5.43 -1.19
N ASP A 95 23.25 4.54 -2.00
CA ASP A 95 22.67 3.23 -2.26
C ASP A 95 22.80 2.34 -1.02
N GLU A 96 21.66 1.88 -0.51
CA GLU A 96 21.54 1.04 0.68
C GLU A 96 22.03 -0.41 0.46
N ALA A 97 22.27 -0.81 -0.80
CA ALA A 97 22.80 -2.12 -1.16
C ALA A 97 24.34 -2.14 -1.20
N SER A 98 24.97 -1.18 -1.90
CA SER A 98 26.43 -1.07 -2.03
C SER A 98 27.10 -0.19 -0.96
N GLY A 99 26.39 0.81 -0.43
CA GLY A 99 26.95 1.89 0.39
C GLY A 99 27.65 2.99 -0.41
N GLU A 100 27.56 2.98 -1.74
CA GLU A 100 28.18 3.97 -2.62
C GLU A 100 27.27 5.21 -2.78
N ALA A 101 27.89 6.36 -3.02
CA ALA A 101 27.15 7.60 -3.32
C ALA A 101 26.62 7.57 -4.75
N PHE A 102 25.36 7.96 -4.93
CA PHE A 102 24.71 8.09 -6.22
C PHE A 102 24.32 9.55 -6.45
N GLU A 103 24.83 10.13 -7.54
CA GLU A 103 24.40 11.44 -8.04
C GLU A 103 23.92 11.28 -9.48
N GLU A 104 22.73 11.80 -9.77
CA GLU A 104 22.18 11.83 -11.13
C GLU A 104 21.44 13.14 -11.38
N ARG A 105 21.58 13.69 -12.59
CA ARG A 105 20.82 14.87 -13.04
C ARG A 105 19.76 14.43 -14.04
N MET A 106 18.53 14.89 -13.83
CA MET A 106 17.39 14.45 -14.60
C MET A 106 16.42 15.59 -14.90
N GLU A 107 15.70 15.42 -16.00
CA GLU A 107 14.71 16.34 -16.53
C GLU A 107 13.45 15.53 -16.83
N LEU A 108 12.33 15.89 -16.21
CA LEU A 108 11.04 15.23 -16.38
C LEU A 108 9.96 16.28 -16.65
N PRO A 109 8.88 15.95 -17.39
CA PRO A 109 7.71 16.81 -17.49
C PRO A 109 7.16 17.15 -16.09
N LEU A 110 6.73 18.41 -15.90
CA LEU A 110 6.00 18.81 -14.71
C LEU A 110 4.61 18.16 -14.75
N TYR A 111 4.30 17.27 -13.81
CA TYR A 111 2.98 16.66 -13.72
C TYR A 111 1.97 17.66 -13.16
N ARG A 112 2.32 18.33 -12.06
CA ARG A 112 1.59 19.47 -11.47
C ARG A 112 2.45 20.19 -10.43
N ASP A 113 2.04 21.39 -10.01
CA ASP A 113 2.55 22.02 -8.78
C ASP A 113 1.58 21.76 -7.62
N ILE A 114 2.11 21.46 -6.42
CA ILE A 114 1.31 21.31 -5.20
C ILE A 114 1.73 22.28 -4.09
N ARG A 115 0.73 22.87 -3.43
CA ARG A 115 0.91 23.69 -2.23
C ARG A 115 0.90 22.84 -0.97
N VAL A 116 2.08 22.45 -0.49
CA VAL A 116 2.19 21.68 0.75
C VAL A 116 2.18 22.61 1.96
N ARG A 117 1.33 22.29 2.94
CA ARG A 117 1.33 22.92 4.27
C ARG A 117 1.95 22.01 5.30
N GLY A 118 2.77 22.56 6.19
CA GLY A 118 3.34 21.83 7.31
C GLY A 118 3.84 22.76 8.41
N ALA A 119 4.50 22.19 9.42
CA ALA A 119 4.99 22.93 10.59
C ALA A 119 6.01 24.05 10.25
N GLY A 120 6.57 24.06 9.02
CA GLY A 120 7.47 25.10 8.52
C GLY A 120 6.83 26.17 7.62
N GLY A 121 5.52 26.12 7.35
CA GLY A 121 4.80 27.09 6.50
C GLY A 121 4.11 26.48 5.28
N ARG A 122 3.90 27.32 4.26
CA ARG A 122 3.40 26.98 2.91
C ARG A 122 4.60 26.87 1.96
N ASP A 123 4.60 25.85 1.11
CA ASP A 123 5.72 25.48 0.23
C ASP A 123 5.14 24.96 -1.10
N GLU A 124 5.42 25.65 -2.21
CA GLU A 124 5.03 25.23 -3.56
C GLU A 124 6.08 24.23 -4.08
N ARG A 125 5.65 23.12 -4.67
CA ARG A 125 6.53 22.01 -5.03
C ARG A 125 6.14 21.40 -6.36
N PRO A 126 7.07 21.30 -7.32
CA PRO A 126 6.82 20.53 -8.53
C PRO A 126 6.66 19.04 -8.19
N VAL A 127 5.68 18.42 -8.82
CA VAL A 127 5.43 16.99 -8.81
C VAL A 127 5.84 16.41 -10.16
N VAL A 128 6.53 15.27 -10.11
CA VAL A 128 6.91 14.48 -11.28
C VAL A 128 6.43 13.05 -11.11
N LEU A 129 6.20 12.35 -12.22
CA LEU A 129 5.97 10.90 -12.20
C LEU A 129 7.33 10.18 -12.24
N MET A 130 7.57 9.28 -11.29
CA MET A 130 8.77 8.42 -11.25
C MET A 130 8.41 6.98 -10.89
N LYS A 131 9.34 6.05 -11.16
CA LYS A 131 9.16 4.62 -10.88
C LYS A 131 9.97 4.16 -9.68
N ILE A 132 9.31 3.39 -8.82
CA ILE A 132 9.94 2.71 -7.70
C ILE A 132 9.62 1.22 -7.70
N CYS A 133 10.62 0.39 -7.44
CA CYS A 133 10.39 -1.00 -7.05
C CYS A 133 10.02 -1.06 -5.55
N MET A 134 8.93 -1.75 -5.22
CA MET A 134 8.50 -2.02 -3.85
C MET A 134 8.06 -3.49 -3.76
N GLY A 135 8.84 -4.30 -3.04
CA GLY A 135 8.63 -5.75 -3.05
C GLY A 135 8.91 -6.34 -4.44
N ASP A 136 7.93 -6.99 -5.02
CA ASP A 136 7.97 -7.66 -6.33
C ASP A 136 7.21 -6.89 -7.44
N THR A 137 6.89 -5.60 -7.21
CA THR A 137 6.09 -4.78 -8.12
C THR A 137 6.74 -3.41 -8.35
N VAL A 138 6.69 -2.90 -9.58
CA VAL A 138 7.13 -1.53 -9.92
C VAL A 138 5.92 -0.60 -9.95
N TYR A 139 5.99 0.51 -9.22
CA TYR A 139 4.95 1.53 -9.14
C TYR A 139 5.42 2.81 -9.82
N GLU A 140 4.67 3.30 -10.81
CA GLU A 140 4.80 4.64 -11.38
C GLU A 140 3.90 5.60 -10.60
N GLU A 141 4.47 6.64 -10.00
CA GLU A 141 3.81 7.37 -8.90
C GLU A 141 4.18 8.86 -8.85
N GLN A 142 3.32 9.65 -8.20
CA GLN A 142 3.51 11.09 -7.99
C GLN A 142 4.52 11.39 -6.88
N PHE A 143 5.66 11.99 -7.23
CA PHE A 143 6.65 12.47 -6.26
C PHE A 143 6.78 13.98 -6.27
N SER A 144 6.44 14.61 -5.14
CA SER A 144 6.78 16.01 -4.87
C SER A 144 8.28 16.15 -4.58
N LEU A 145 8.94 17.04 -5.32
CA LEU A 145 10.38 17.26 -5.19
C LEU A 145 10.67 18.30 -4.10
N ARG A 146 11.67 18.05 -3.27
CA ARG A 146 12.09 18.98 -2.20
C ARG A 146 13.55 18.74 -1.80
N ASP A 147 14.29 19.78 -1.42
CA ASP A 147 15.50 19.58 -0.63
C ASP A 147 15.14 19.03 0.77
N ARG A 148 15.68 17.86 1.10
CA ARG A 148 15.50 17.16 2.38
C ARG A 148 16.84 16.81 3.02
N GLY A 149 17.93 17.53 2.76
CA GLY A 149 19.29 17.11 3.14
C GLY A 149 19.55 16.92 4.64
N GLU A 150 18.76 17.58 5.48
CA GLU A 150 18.81 17.42 6.94
C GLU A 150 17.93 16.26 7.46
N MET A 151 17.36 15.42 6.59
CA MET A 151 16.40 14.37 6.93
C MET A 151 16.94 12.95 6.71
N HIS A 152 16.52 12.01 7.57
CA HIS A 152 17.03 10.62 7.55
C HIS A 152 16.47 9.72 6.43
N TYR A 153 15.46 10.17 5.70
CA TYR A 153 14.77 9.39 4.67
C TYR A 153 14.63 10.23 3.40
N PRO A 154 15.33 9.88 2.31
CA PRO A 154 15.25 10.61 1.05
C PRO A 154 13.90 10.38 0.36
N LEU A 155 13.27 9.22 0.60
CA LEU A 155 11.98 8.84 0.02
C LEU A 155 10.89 8.76 1.11
N LEU A 156 9.80 9.50 0.91
CA LEU A 156 8.54 9.33 1.64
C LEU A 156 7.47 8.80 0.70
N LEU A 157 6.75 7.76 1.12
CA LEU A 157 5.57 7.27 0.43
C LEU A 157 4.31 7.78 1.13
N GLY A 158 3.47 8.50 0.42
CA GLY A 158 2.20 9.07 0.92
C GLY A 158 1.04 8.07 0.82
N ARG A 159 -0.14 8.49 1.28
CA ARG A 159 -1.36 7.65 1.26
C ARG A 159 -1.80 7.20 -0.13
N ARG A 160 -1.53 7.97 -1.19
CA ARG A 160 -1.78 7.55 -2.59
C ARG A 160 -1.02 6.23 -2.87
N THR A 161 0.31 6.26 -2.79
CA THR A 161 1.17 5.07 -2.96
C THR A 161 0.92 3.96 -1.95
N ILE A 162 0.73 4.27 -0.67
CA ILE A 162 0.43 3.24 0.35
C ILE A 162 -0.87 2.49 0.05
N GLY A 163 -1.85 3.15 -0.59
CA GLY A 163 -3.13 2.55 -0.99
C GLY A 163 -2.97 1.37 -1.94
N HIS A 164 -2.00 1.42 -2.86
CA HIS A 164 -1.70 0.34 -3.81
C HIS A 164 -0.81 -0.78 -3.23
N LEU A 165 -0.20 -0.57 -2.05
CA LEU A 165 0.71 -1.54 -1.44
C LEU A 165 -0.02 -2.60 -0.60
N GLY A 166 -0.67 -2.20 0.51
CA GLY A 166 -1.19 -3.16 1.49
C GLY A 166 -1.29 -2.61 2.92
N LEU A 167 -1.02 -3.45 3.91
CA LEU A 167 -1.14 -3.10 5.33
C LEU A 167 0.16 -2.48 5.87
N LEU A 168 0.03 -1.39 6.64
CA LEU A 168 1.14 -0.69 7.28
C LEU A 168 1.30 -1.09 8.75
N ASP A 169 2.37 -1.82 9.09
CA ASP A 169 2.75 -2.16 10.48
C ASP A 169 3.79 -1.16 11.03
N VAL A 170 3.30 -0.22 11.84
CA VAL A 170 4.12 0.81 12.52
C VAL A 170 5.07 0.25 13.59
N THR A 171 5.01 -1.05 13.91
CA THR A 171 5.90 -1.72 14.87
C THR A 171 7.09 -2.39 14.21
N ARG A 172 7.15 -2.41 12.87
CA ARG A 172 8.12 -3.16 12.06
C ARG A 172 8.79 -2.28 11.01
N THR A 173 9.95 -2.71 10.54
CA THR A 173 10.69 -2.12 9.42
C THR A 173 11.37 -3.23 8.62
N PHE A 174 11.64 -2.97 7.34
CA PHE A 174 12.36 -3.88 6.44
C PHE A 174 11.74 -5.28 6.38
N LEU A 175 10.41 -5.36 6.28
CA LEU A 175 9.69 -6.63 6.13
C LEU A 175 9.86 -7.20 4.72
N ASN A 176 9.95 -6.32 3.72
CA ASN A 176 10.00 -6.66 2.32
C ASN A 176 11.34 -6.20 1.71
N LYS A 177 11.79 -6.90 0.67
CA LYS A 177 12.96 -6.48 -0.11
C LYS A 177 12.51 -6.19 -1.53
N PRO A 178 13.01 -5.13 -2.17
CA PRO A 178 12.80 -4.95 -3.60
C PRO A 178 13.48 -6.10 -4.37
N SER A 179 12.77 -6.67 -5.32
CA SER A 179 13.24 -7.79 -6.16
C SER A 179 12.73 -7.72 -7.59
N CYS A 180 12.43 -6.51 -8.08
CA CYS A 180 11.99 -6.27 -9.46
C CYS A 180 13.11 -6.52 -10.47
N ASP A 181 12.70 -6.88 -11.68
CA ASP A 181 13.51 -7.12 -12.87
C ASP A 181 12.81 -6.60 -14.14
N GLU A 182 13.38 -6.86 -15.32
CA GLU A 182 12.86 -6.38 -16.61
C GLU A 182 11.48 -6.97 -16.99
N ASP A 183 11.10 -8.11 -16.39
CA ASP A 183 9.83 -8.82 -16.64
C ASP A 183 8.76 -8.50 -15.58
N THR A 184 9.08 -7.68 -14.57
CA THR A 184 8.20 -7.36 -13.43
C THR A 184 7.00 -6.49 -13.82
N ASP A 185 5.85 -6.77 -13.21
CA ASP A 185 4.62 -6.01 -13.42
C ASP A 185 4.79 -4.53 -13.01
N VAL A 186 4.49 -3.63 -13.95
CA VAL A 186 4.50 -2.18 -13.74
C VAL A 186 3.08 -1.70 -13.52
N MET A 187 2.73 -1.40 -12.27
CA MET A 187 1.55 -0.61 -11.93
C MET A 187 1.79 0.83 -12.38
N ARG A 188 1.17 1.19 -13.51
CA ARG A 188 1.21 2.55 -14.04
C ARG A 188 0.29 3.46 -13.25
N TYR A 189 0.64 4.74 -13.22
CA TYR A 189 -0.25 5.76 -12.72
C TYR A 189 -1.47 5.90 -13.67
N ASP A 190 -2.68 6.03 -13.10
CA ASP A 190 -3.92 6.26 -13.86
C ASP A 190 -4.56 7.56 -13.38
N ASP A 191 -4.74 8.52 -14.29
CA ASP A 191 -5.35 9.82 -14.00
C ASP A 191 -6.85 9.70 -13.63
N GLU A 192 -7.54 8.60 -13.99
CA GLU A 192 -8.98 8.44 -13.74
C GLU A 192 -9.31 8.20 -12.24
N GLU A 193 -8.38 7.66 -11.43
CA GLU A 193 -8.60 7.47 -9.98
C GLU A 193 -8.47 8.77 -9.16
N GLU A 194 -7.98 9.87 -9.75
CA GLU A 194 -7.76 11.14 -9.03
C GLU A 194 -9.08 11.85 -8.66
N GLY A 195 -10.15 11.63 -9.43
CA GLY A 195 -11.44 12.33 -9.29
C GLY A 195 -12.22 12.07 -7.99
N ASP A 196 -11.92 10.99 -7.26
CA ASP A 196 -12.53 10.66 -5.97
C ASP A 196 -11.70 11.17 -4.77
N ILE A 197 -10.47 11.64 -5.01
CA ILE A 197 -9.64 12.31 -4.01
C ILE A 197 -9.61 13.79 -4.38
N GLU A 198 -10.69 14.49 -4.04
CA GLU A 198 -10.69 15.95 -3.99
C GLU A 198 -9.45 16.37 -3.19
N ASP A 199 -8.45 16.93 -3.89
CA ASP A 199 -7.41 17.73 -3.24
C ASP A 199 -8.15 18.96 -2.74
N ASP A 200 -8.78 18.82 -1.56
CA ASP A 200 -9.35 19.91 -0.78
C ASP A 200 -8.28 21.00 -0.75
N ASP A 201 -8.49 22.03 -1.59
CA ASP A 201 -7.84 23.30 -1.45
C ASP A 201 -7.98 23.62 0.03
N ILE A 202 -6.84 23.71 0.72
CA ILE A 202 -6.85 24.10 2.12
C ILE A 202 -7.16 25.60 2.12
N GLU A 203 -8.39 25.99 1.76
CA GLU A 203 -8.95 27.29 2.01
C GLU A 203 -8.97 27.43 3.54
N GLY A 204 -7.86 27.97 4.04
CA GLY A 204 -7.85 28.52 5.37
C GLY A 204 -8.77 29.71 5.26
N ASP A 205 -9.97 29.56 5.83
CA ASP A 205 -10.89 30.63 6.17
C ASP A 205 -10.06 31.77 6.78
N ASP A 206 -9.70 32.75 5.93
CA ASP A 206 -8.93 33.94 6.30
C ASP A 206 -9.87 34.83 7.12
N ARG A 207 -10.13 34.40 8.36
CA ARG A 207 -10.73 35.25 9.37
C ARG A 207 -9.71 36.31 9.71
N GLU A 208 -9.96 37.49 9.14
CA GLU A 208 -9.50 38.76 9.65
C GLU A 208 -9.91 38.83 11.14
N ASP A 209 -8.97 38.48 12.03
CA ASP A 209 -9.07 38.77 13.46
C ASP A 209 -8.93 40.30 13.64
N ASP A 210 -10.02 41.01 13.35
CA ASP A 210 -10.18 42.45 13.59
C ASP A 210 -9.96 42.77 15.08
N GLU A 211 -9.35 43.93 15.34
CA GLU A 211 -8.84 44.36 16.65
C GLU A 211 -9.91 44.42 17.77
N ALA A 212 -9.51 44.04 18.99
CA ALA A 212 -10.21 44.37 20.24
C ALA A 212 -9.27 44.50 21.45
#